data_AF-A0A815WFJ1-F1
#
_entry.id   AF-A0A815WFJ1-F1
#
_cell.length_a   1.000
_cell.length_b   1.000
_cell.length_c   1.000
_cell.angle_alpha   90.00
_cell.angle_beta   90.00
_cell.angle_gamma   90.00
#
_symmetry.space_group_name_H-M   'P 1'
#
loop_
_entity.id
_entity.type
_entity.pdbx_description
1 polymer ?
#
loop_
_entity_poly.entity_id
_entity_poly.type
_entity_poly.pdbx_seq_one_letter_code
_entity_poly.pdbx_strand_id
1 'polypeptide(L)'
;MKTSVNSNVPLISNSFVTCYSDYLVIHLYYFPYGNKKVKYNNIRSCEFHSTDDLDMFSYKLWGMSFSPVWWHCDMKRLMRKNYILLDANQWPHIGLTMNDDDLINVYNLIKQKISFNQSNIYNEKLIYDSSNIISEKEIQYEKSFQNIKKD
;
A
#
# COMPACT_ATOMS: atom_id res chain seq x y z
N MET A 1 2.99 20.04 -14.11
CA MET A 1 1.61 19.67 -14.50
C MET A 1 1.26 18.35 -13.82
N LYS A 2 0.40 18.34 -12.80
CA LYS A 2 -0.15 17.09 -12.25
C LYS A 2 -1.21 16.61 -13.23
N THR A 3 -0.90 15.64 -14.08
CA THR A 3 -1.92 14.92 -14.83
C THR A 3 -2.81 14.20 -13.82
N SER A 4 -4.02 14.74 -13.64
CA SER A 4 -5.08 14.13 -12.84
C SER A 4 -5.50 12.82 -13.53
N VAL A 5 -4.79 11.73 -13.25
CA VAL A 5 -5.25 10.40 -13.64
C VAL A 5 -6.56 10.15 -12.91
N ASN A 6 -7.65 10.07 -13.67
CA ASN A 6 -9.00 9.89 -13.14
C ASN A 6 -9.03 8.63 -12.26
N SER A 7 -9.28 8.78 -10.96
CA SER A 7 -9.15 7.71 -9.96
C SER A 7 -10.15 6.57 -10.14
N ASN A 8 -11.13 6.73 -11.02
CA ASN A 8 -12.18 5.76 -11.27
C ASN A 8 -11.92 4.85 -12.48
N VAL A 9 -10.79 5.00 -13.18
CA VAL A 9 -10.41 4.09 -14.27
C VAL A 9 -9.55 2.96 -13.71
N PRO A 10 -9.96 1.69 -13.84
CA PRO A 10 -9.13 0.56 -13.43
C PRO A 10 -7.82 0.50 -14.23
N LEU A 11 -6.70 0.31 -13.53
CA LEU A 11 -5.40 0.01 -14.12
C LEU A 11 -5.23 -1.49 -14.38
N ILE A 12 -5.73 -2.30 -13.45
CA ILE A 12 -5.81 -3.77 -13.55
C ILE A 12 -7.17 -4.18 -13.00
N SER A 13 -7.84 -5.13 -13.64
CA SER A 13 -9.07 -5.71 -13.11
C SER A 13 -9.18 -7.19 -13.46
N ASN A 14 -9.33 -8.03 -12.44
CA ASN A 14 -9.59 -9.46 -12.57
C ASN A 14 -10.70 -9.89 -11.59
N SER A 15 -10.93 -11.19 -11.46
CA SER A 15 -12.02 -11.74 -10.63
C SER A 15 -11.86 -11.48 -9.13
N PHE A 16 -10.65 -11.22 -8.64
CA PHE A 16 -10.35 -11.07 -7.21
C PHE A 16 -9.87 -9.69 -6.82
N VAL A 17 -9.26 -8.94 -7.74
CA VAL A 17 -8.72 -7.61 -7.46
C VAL A 17 -8.98 -6.65 -8.62
N THR A 18 -9.36 -5.43 -8.27
CA THR A 18 -9.32 -4.27 -9.18
C THR A 18 -8.41 -3.20 -8.59
N CYS A 19 -7.36 -2.84 -9.32
CA CYS A 19 -6.42 -1.81 -8.94
C CYS A 19 -6.76 -0.49 -9.64
N TYR A 20 -6.91 0.57 -8.86
CA TYR A 20 -7.08 1.95 -9.33
C TYR A 20 -5.78 2.74 -9.11
N SER A 21 -5.80 4.05 -9.38
CA SER A 21 -4.62 4.90 -9.27
C SER A 21 -4.14 5.10 -7.83
N ASP A 22 -5.05 5.14 -6.85
CA ASP A 22 -4.80 5.47 -5.43
C ASP A 22 -5.19 4.35 -4.43
N TYR A 23 -5.96 3.36 -4.88
CA TYR A 23 -6.35 2.20 -4.06
C TYR A 23 -6.50 0.94 -4.91
N LEU A 24 -6.64 -0.20 -4.22
CA LEU A 24 -7.12 -1.44 -4.80
C LEU A 24 -8.41 -1.89 -4.09
N VAL A 25 -9.24 -2.64 -4.80
CA VAL A 25 -10.43 -3.30 -4.28
C VAL A 25 -10.21 -4.80 -4.37
N ILE A 26 -10.38 -5.49 -3.25
CA ILE A 26 -10.32 -6.94 -3.14
C ILE A 26 -11.75 -7.45 -3.13
N HIS A 27 -12.11 -8.21 -4.16
CA HIS A 27 -13.42 -8.80 -4.32
C HIS A 27 -13.57 -10.03 -3.44
N LEU A 28 -14.81 -10.31 -3.01
CA LEU A 28 -15.13 -11.47 -2.16
C LEU A 28 -14.28 -11.52 -0.87
N TYR A 29 -13.91 -10.35 -0.35
CA TYR A 29 -13.15 -10.23 0.89
C TYR A 29 -14.01 -10.53 2.12
N TYR A 30 -15.27 -10.06 2.11
CA TYR A 30 -16.31 -10.41 3.09
C TYR A 30 -17.37 -11.28 2.40
N PHE A 31 -17.00 -12.52 2.09
CA PHE A 31 -17.91 -13.46 1.44
C PHE A 31 -19.22 -13.62 2.23
N PRO A 32 -20.40 -13.68 1.57
CA PRO A 32 -20.59 -13.78 0.11
C PRO A 32 -20.68 -12.46 -0.68
N TYR A 33 -20.84 -11.29 -0.07
CA TYR A 33 -21.25 -10.07 -0.82
C TYR A 33 -20.38 -8.81 -0.59
N GLY A 34 -19.26 -8.91 0.13
CA GLY A 34 -18.46 -7.73 0.46
C GLY A 34 -17.06 -7.71 -0.14
N ASN A 35 -16.63 -6.49 -0.47
CA ASN A 35 -15.31 -6.18 -0.99
C ASN A 35 -14.53 -5.37 0.06
N LYS A 36 -13.21 -5.37 -0.04
CA LYS A 36 -12.34 -4.51 0.78
C LYS A 36 -11.57 -3.54 -0.08
N LYS A 37 -11.68 -2.26 0.24
CA LYS A 37 -10.88 -1.19 -0.35
C LYS A 37 -9.63 -0.95 0.49
N VAL A 38 -8.46 -0.95 -0.14
CA VAL A 38 -7.16 -0.71 0.49
C VAL A 38 -6.45 0.41 -0.26
N LYS A 39 -6.17 1.53 0.41
CA LYS A 39 -5.36 2.62 -0.16
C LYS A 39 -3.89 2.22 -0.18
N TYR A 40 -3.16 2.52 -1.26
CA TYR A 40 -1.74 2.15 -1.33
C TYR A 40 -0.90 2.81 -0.24
N ASN A 41 -1.27 4.02 0.21
CA ASN A 41 -0.55 4.72 1.30
C ASN A 41 -0.69 4.02 2.66
N ASN A 42 -1.65 3.11 2.81
CA ASN A 42 -1.80 2.32 4.02
C ASN A 42 -0.99 1.01 3.96
N ILE A 43 -0.46 0.64 2.79
CA ILE A 43 0.31 -0.59 2.62
C ILE A 43 1.76 -0.34 3.03
N ARG A 44 2.19 -1.01 4.10
CA ARG A 44 3.55 -0.95 4.66
C ARG A 44 4.49 -1.91 3.95
N SER A 45 4.00 -3.13 3.67
CA SER A 45 4.75 -4.13 2.92
C SER A 45 3.84 -4.90 1.97
N CYS A 46 4.46 -5.39 0.89
CA CYS A 46 3.85 -6.27 -0.10
C CYS A 46 4.90 -7.31 -0.45
N GLU A 47 4.65 -8.55 -0.06
CA GLU A 47 5.58 -9.67 -0.18
C GLU A 47 4.97 -10.74 -1.10
N PHE A 48 5.84 -11.45 -1.81
CA PHE A 48 5.47 -12.53 -2.71
C PHE A 48 6.02 -13.84 -2.15
N HIS A 49 5.13 -14.81 -1.91
CA HIS A 49 5.45 -16.05 -1.20
C HIS A 49 4.97 -17.27 -1.97
N SER A 50 5.62 -18.42 -1.75
CA SER A 50 5.14 -19.70 -2.25
C SER A 50 4.03 -20.22 -1.34
N THR A 51 2.99 -20.85 -1.90
CA THR A 51 1.98 -21.54 -1.08
C THR A 51 2.53 -22.74 -0.34
N ASP A 52 3.68 -23.28 -0.77
CA ASP A 52 4.36 -24.38 -0.07
C ASP A 52 4.85 -23.95 1.33
N ASP A 53 5.00 -22.63 1.57
CA ASP A 53 5.38 -22.07 2.86
C ASP A 53 4.19 -22.01 3.86
N LEU A 54 2.97 -22.29 3.40
CA LEU A 54 1.78 -22.31 4.24
C LEU A 54 1.63 -23.69 4.89
N ASP A 55 1.56 -23.70 6.21
CA ASP A 55 1.15 -24.90 6.95
C ASP A 55 -0.27 -25.34 6.53
N MET A 56 -0.52 -26.65 6.52
CA MET A 56 -1.80 -27.25 6.16
C MET A 56 -2.96 -26.65 6.97
N PHE A 57 -2.71 -26.30 8.24
CA PHE A 57 -3.71 -25.67 9.11
C PHE A 57 -3.91 -24.17 8.86
N SER A 58 -2.96 -23.52 8.16
CA SER A 58 -3.10 -22.12 7.73
C SER A 58 -3.94 -21.98 6.47
N TYR A 59 -4.26 -23.11 5.84
CA TYR A 59 -5.00 -23.18 4.61
C TYR A 59 -6.51 -22.97 4.82
N LYS A 60 -7.08 -21.97 4.16
CA LYS A 60 -8.52 -21.70 4.19
C LYS A 60 -8.98 -21.15 2.84
N LEU A 61 -10.20 -21.48 2.43
CA LEU A 61 -10.79 -20.94 1.20
C LEU A 61 -11.14 -19.45 1.35
N TRP A 62 -11.53 -19.01 2.55
CA TRP A 62 -11.89 -17.63 2.88
C TRP A 62 -11.75 -17.35 4.39
N GLY A 63 -11.45 -16.11 4.75
CA GLY A 63 -11.35 -15.64 6.12
C GLY A 63 -9.99 -15.96 6.73
N MET A 64 -9.93 -16.02 8.06
CA MET A 64 -8.71 -16.28 8.82
C MET A 64 -8.75 -17.68 9.46
N SER A 65 -7.60 -18.35 9.55
CA SER A 65 -7.41 -19.60 10.30
C SER A 65 -6.66 -19.30 11.61
N PHE A 66 -5.74 -20.18 12.05
CA PHE A 66 -4.81 -19.90 13.14
C PHE A 66 -3.64 -18.98 12.75
N SER A 67 -3.47 -18.70 11.45
CA SER A 67 -2.52 -17.70 10.97
C SER A 67 -3.11 -16.29 11.03
N PRO A 68 -2.30 -15.23 11.25
CA PRO A 68 -2.76 -13.84 11.27
C PRO A 68 -3.00 -13.29 9.85
N VAL A 69 -3.52 -14.12 8.94
CA VAL A 69 -3.75 -13.79 7.53
C VAL A 69 -5.24 -14.01 7.22
N TRP A 70 -5.90 -12.93 6.79
CA TRP A 70 -7.26 -12.99 6.26
C TRP A 70 -7.23 -13.09 4.75
N TRP A 71 -7.87 -14.13 4.26
CA TRP A 71 -7.94 -14.42 2.85
C TRP A 71 -9.29 -14.02 2.24
N HIS A 72 -9.27 -13.46 1.04
CA HIS A 72 -10.50 -13.37 0.24
C HIS A 72 -10.95 -14.77 -0.19
N CYS A 73 -12.19 -14.89 -0.68
CA CYS A 73 -12.67 -16.18 -1.17
C CYS A 73 -12.02 -16.53 -2.52
N ASP A 74 -11.26 -17.62 -2.58
CA ASP A 74 -10.74 -18.22 -3.82
C ASP A 74 -10.89 -19.74 -3.77
N MET A 75 -11.89 -20.26 -4.48
CA MET A 75 -12.20 -21.70 -4.51
C MET A 75 -11.08 -22.53 -5.18
N LYS A 76 -10.21 -21.89 -5.96
CA LYS A 76 -9.07 -22.53 -6.61
C LYS A 76 -7.78 -22.34 -5.83
N ARG A 77 -7.82 -21.80 -4.61
CA ARG A 77 -6.60 -21.52 -3.84
C ARG A 77 -5.68 -22.75 -3.73
N LEU A 78 -6.23 -23.97 -3.72
CA LEU A 78 -5.46 -25.21 -3.48
C LEU A 78 -4.56 -25.55 -4.67
N MET A 79 -4.87 -24.94 -5.82
CA MET A 79 -4.15 -25.11 -7.07
C MET A 79 -3.22 -23.93 -7.36
N ARG A 80 -3.16 -22.94 -6.46
CA ARG A 80 -2.27 -21.78 -6.59
C ARG A 80 -0.91 -22.16 -6.06
N LYS A 81 0.13 -21.64 -6.70
CA LYS A 81 1.52 -21.86 -6.31
C LYS A 81 2.08 -20.70 -5.49
N ASN A 82 1.49 -19.52 -5.64
CA ASN A 82 2.00 -18.29 -5.07
C ASN A 82 0.87 -17.46 -4.47
N TYR A 83 1.24 -16.58 -3.55
CA TYR A 83 0.33 -15.58 -2.98
C TYR A 83 1.04 -14.27 -2.68
N ILE A 84 0.27 -13.20 -2.56
CA ILE A 84 0.76 -11.92 -2.05
C ILE A 84 0.32 -11.77 -0.60
N LEU A 85 1.26 -11.40 0.26
CA LEU A 85 0.99 -10.98 1.63
C LEU A 85 1.09 -9.46 1.74
N LEU A 86 0.01 -8.81 2.18
CA LEU A 86 -0.04 -7.36 2.39
C LEU A 86 -0.16 -7.03 3.87
N ASP A 87 0.79 -6.25 4.38
CA ASP A 87 0.59 -5.46 5.60
C ASP A 87 -0.04 -4.12 5.20
N ALA A 88 -1.34 -4.00 5.42
CA ALA A 88 -2.12 -2.80 5.12
C ALA A 88 -2.31 -1.91 6.36
N ASN A 89 -1.35 -1.91 7.30
CA ASN A 89 -1.41 -1.19 8.57
C ASN A 89 -2.69 -1.50 9.36
N GLN A 90 -3.08 -2.77 9.35
CA GLN A 90 -4.25 -3.26 10.05
C GLN A 90 -4.06 -4.74 10.37
N TRP A 91 -4.69 -5.19 11.46
CA TRP A 91 -4.78 -6.60 11.77
C TRP A 91 -6.13 -7.15 11.27
N PRO A 92 -6.18 -8.36 10.68
CA PRO A 92 -5.05 -9.21 10.27
C PRO A 92 -4.39 -8.76 8.95
N HIS A 93 -3.25 -9.36 8.60
CA HIS A 93 -2.65 -9.20 7.27
C HIS A 93 -3.59 -9.74 6.18
N ILE A 94 -3.40 -9.27 4.95
CA ILE A 94 -4.24 -9.67 3.82
C ILE A 94 -3.48 -10.62 2.93
N GLY A 95 -4.04 -11.82 2.73
CA GLY A 95 -3.55 -12.78 1.76
C GLY A 95 -4.35 -12.73 0.46
N LEU A 96 -3.66 -12.58 -0.67
CA LEU A 96 -4.25 -12.56 -2.01
C LEU A 96 -3.78 -13.75 -2.85
N THR A 97 -4.73 -14.41 -3.49
CA THR A 97 -4.46 -15.50 -4.43
C THR A 97 -5.28 -15.32 -5.71
N MET A 98 -4.67 -15.63 -6.85
CA MET A 98 -5.29 -15.56 -8.17
C MET A 98 -4.42 -16.36 -9.16
N ASN A 99 -4.70 -16.29 -10.47
CA ASN A 99 -3.80 -16.90 -11.46
C ASN A 99 -2.41 -16.25 -11.38
N ASP A 100 -1.35 -17.01 -11.67
CA ASP A 100 0.03 -16.54 -11.49
C ASP A 100 0.33 -15.24 -12.28
N ASP A 101 -0.12 -15.14 -13.53
CA ASP A 101 0.07 -13.93 -14.36
C ASP A 101 -0.62 -12.70 -13.75
N ASP A 102 -1.86 -12.88 -13.30
CA ASP A 102 -2.63 -11.83 -12.62
C ASP A 102 -1.96 -11.41 -11.32
N LEU A 103 -1.47 -12.39 -10.55
CA LEU A 103 -0.81 -12.17 -9.27
C LEU A 103 0.47 -11.36 -9.44
N ILE A 104 1.31 -11.71 -10.42
CA ILE A 104 2.55 -10.99 -10.74
C ILE A 104 2.25 -9.55 -11.15
N ASN A 105 1.25 -9.34 -12.02
CA ASN A 105 0.85 -8.01 -12.47
C ASN A 105 0.36 -7.13 -11.31
N VAL A 106 -0.49 -7.68 -10.44
CA VAL A 106 -0.99 -6.99 -9.25
C VAL A 106 0.15 -6.69 -8.27
N TYR A 107 1.03 -7.66 -8.01
CA TYR A 107 2.20 -7.49 -7.14
C TYR A 107 3.10 -6.34 -7.62
N ASN A 108 3.48 -6.35 -8.89
CA ASN A 108 4.34 -5.32 -9.48
C ASN A 108 3.72 -3.93 -9.40
N LEU A 109 2.42 -3.82 -9.67
CA LEU A 109 1.71 -2.55 -9.54
C LEU A 109 1.69 -2.05 -8.10
N ILE A 110 1.39 -2.92 -7.12
CA ILE A 110 1.39 -2.54 -5.70
C ILE A 110 2.78 -2.08 -5.27
N LYS A 111 3.84 -2.82 -5.64
CA LYS A 111 5.24 -2.44 -5.35
C LYS A 111 5.60 -1.08 -5.94
N GLN A 112 5.22 -0.83 -7.20
CA GLN A 112 5.43 0.47 -7.83
C GLN A 112 4.74 1.61 -7.06
N LYS A 113 3.50 1.39 -6.61
CA LYS A 113 2.72 2.38 -5.85
C LYS A 113 3.30 2.65 -4.47
N ILE A 114 3.75 1.61 -3.76
CA ILE A 114 4.42 1.76 -2.46
C ILE A 114 5.70 2.57 -2.61
N SER A 115 6.57 2.22 -3.57
CA SER A 115 7.83 2.94 -3.79
C SER A 115 7.60 4.41 -4.12
N PHE A 116 6.65 4.70 -5.01
CA PHE A 116 6.29 6.08 -5.37
C PHE A 116 5.83 6.89 -4.15
N ASN A 117 5.01 6.31 -3.28
CA ASN A 117 4.54 6.95 -2.07
C ASN A 117 5.67 7.23 -1.07
N GLN A 118 6.59 6.28 -0.87
CA GLN A 118 7.75 6.47 0.00
C GLN A 118 8.66 7.59 -0.50
N SER A 119 8.91 7.66 -1.82
CA SER A 119 9.68 8.75 -2.43
C SER A 119 9.01 10.11 -2.24
N ASN A 120 7.67 10.19 -2.38
CA ASN A 120 6.95 11.45 -2.16
C ASN A 120 7.02 11.91 -0.71
N ILE A 121 6.84 11.00 0.26
CA ILE A 121 6.95 11.32 1.70
C ILE A 121 8.36 11.84 2.03
N TYR A 122 9.40 11.21 1.48
CA TYR A 122 10.77 11.65 1.68
C TYR A 122 11.00 13.07 1.13
N ASN A 123 10.50 13.35 -0.08
CA ASN A 123 10.62 14.68 -0.69
C ASN A 123 9.84 15.75 0.08
N GLU A 124 8.62 15.46 0.53
CA GLU A 124 7.83 16.38 1.34
C GLU A 124 8.52 16.71 2.68
N LYS A 125 9.12 15.70 3.31
CA LYS A 125 9.89 15.89 4.55
C LYS A 125 11.10 16.79 4.33
N LEU A 126 11.87 16.58 3.25
CA LEU A 126 13.01 17.44 2.91
C LEU A 126 12.60 18.90 2.68
N ILE A 127 11.47 19.13 2.01
CA ILE A 127 10.94 20.48 1.77
C ILE A 127 10.55 21.14 3.10
N TYR A 128 9.84 20.42 3.96
CA TYR A 128 9.44 20.91 5.27
C TYR A 128 10.66 21.28 6.14
N ASP A 129 11.63 20.38 6.24
CA ASP A 129 12.85 20.61 7.03
C ASP A 129 13.63 21.81 6.50
N SER A 130 13.74 21.96 5.17
CA SER A 130 14.40 23.12 4.54
C SER A 130 13.68 24.44 4.82
N SER A 131 12.34 24.45 4.80
CA SER A 131 11.56 25.65 5.07
C SER A 131 11.69 26.14 6.52
N ASN A 132 11.78 25.21 7.48
CA ASN A 132 11.99 25.55 8.88
C ASN A 132 13.38 26.16 9.12
N ILE A 133 14.42 25.58 8.51
CA ILE A 133 15.79 26.10 8.59
C ILE A 133 15.88 27.53 8.05
N ILE A 134 15.19 27.83 6.95
CA ILE A 134 15.15 29.19 6.38
C ILE A 134 14.48 30.16 7.36
N SER A 135 13.33 29.77 7.93
CA SER A 135 12.62 30.64 8.90
C SER A 135 13.46 30.94 10.15
N GLU A 136 14.20 29.95 10.67
CA GLU A 136 15.07 30.14 11.82
C GLU A 136 16.22 31.10 11.52
N LYS A 137 16.81 31.01 10.33
CA LYS A 137 17.88 31.92 9.88
C LYS A 137 17.37 33.35 9.71
N GLU A 138 16.18 33.55 9.16
CA GLU A 138 15.55 34.88 9.03
C GLU A 138 15.29 35.51 10.39
N ILE A 139 14.76 34.75 11.36
CA ILE A 139 14.55 35.22 12.74
C ILE A 139 15.87 35.63 13.41
N GLN A 140 16.94 34.86 13.22
CA GLN A 140 18.27 35.20 13.77
C GLN A 140 18.85 36.46 13.12
N TYR A 141 18.68 36.61 11.81
CA TYR A 141 19.13 37.80 11.08
C TYR A 141 18.41 39.06 11.57
N GLU A 142 17.09 39.04 11.72
CA GLU A 142 16.32 40.18 12.23
C GLU A 142 16.74 40.58 13.65
N LYS A 143 16.96 39.60 14.54
CA LYS A 143 17.45 39.86 15.90
C LYS A 143 18.83 40.52 15.90
N SER A 144 19.73 40.08 15.02
CA SER A 144 21.07 40.68 14.88
C SER A 144 21.00 42.11 14.35
N PHE A 145 20.10 42.41 13.40
CA PHE A 145 19.91 43.74 12.84
C PHE A 145 19.28 44.74 13.82
N GLN A 146 18.36 44.27 14.69
CA GLN A 146 17.75 45.10 15.73
C GLN A 146 18.75 45.51 16.83
N ASN A 147 19.76 44.69 17.11
CA ASN A 147 20.81 45.01 18.07
C ASN A 147 21.82 46.03 17.53
N ILE A 148 22.10 46.02 16.22
CA ILE A 148 23.05 46.96 15.59
C ILE A 148 22.49 48.39 15.49
N LYS A 149 21.15 48.56 15.49
CA LYS A 149 20.49 49.89 15.40
C LYS A 149 20.28 50.60 16.74
N LYS A 150 20.76 50.04 17.85
CA LYS A 150 20.58 50.59 19.21
C LYS A 150 21.83 51.26 19.79
N ASP A 151 22.93 51.29 19.03
CA ASP A 151 24.17 52.03 19.33
C ASP A 151 24.32 53.22 18.37
#